data_AF-A0A3B0WPZ7-F1
#
_entry.id   AF-A0A3B0WPZ7-F1
#
_cell.length_a   1.000
_cell.length_b   1.000
_cell.length_c   1.000
_cell.angle_alpha   90.00
_cell.angle_beta   90.00
_cell.angle_gamma   90.00
#
_symmetry.space_group_name_H-M   'P 1'
#
loop_
_entity.id
_entity.type
_entity.pdbx_description
1 polymer ?
#
loop_
_entity_poly.entity_id
_entity_poly.type
_entity_poly.pdbx_seq_one_letter_code
_entity_poly.pdbx_strand_id
1 'polypeptide(L)'
;GLGWIGKHTCLINRSVGSWFFLGEIYTDLPLPTNETKSKNHCGNCSACIDICPTQAIIAPHQLDARRCISYLTIELKSAIPVEFRKTIGNRIYGCDDCQLVCPWNRFSKPSDEKDFKVRHALDSPNLLSLFDWTENEFLEKMQGSPIRRIGYMQWIRNIAVAIGNITPTNQTHCERLLQILSNKRPHVTPLVQEHIDWARERLSNDYFNQFSSTQHP
;
A
#
# COMPACT_ATOMS: atom_id res chain seq x y z
N GLY A 1 6.37 28.33 1.03
CA GLY A 1 7.79 28.22 1.42
C GLY A 1 8.44 26.90 1.07
N LEU A 2 7.86 25.75 1.47
CA LEU A 2 8.55 24.45 1.41
C LEU A 2 8.58 23.77 0.02
N GLY A 3 7.76 24.22 -0.92
CA GLY A 3 7.58 23.57 -2.21
C GLY A 3 6.22 23.87 -2.83
N TRP A 4 5.81 23.06 -3.81
CA TRP A 4 4.49 23.13 -4.45
C TRP A 4 3.73 21.82 -4.29
N ILE A 5 2.40 21.88 -4.32
CA ILE A 5 1.56 20.68 -4.29
C ILE A 5 1.54 20.04 -5.68
N GLY A 6 1.94 18.77 -5.76
CA GLY A 6 1.88 17.97 -6.98
C GLY A 6 0.44 17.65 -7.39
N LYS A 7 0.24 17.21 -8.65
CA LYS A 7 -1.08 16.73 -9.10
C LYS A 7 -1.58 15.51 -8.30
N HIS A 8 -0.66 14.74 -7.73
CA HIS A 8 -0.92 13.65 -6.77
C HIS A 8 -1.07 14.10 -5.31
N THR A 9 -1.35 15.38 -5.07
CA THR A 9 -1.66 15.99 -3.76
C THR A 9 -0.56 16.01 -2.70
N CYS A 10 0.62 15.41 -2.91
CA CYS A 10 1.74 15.57 -1.97
C CYS A 10 2.49 16.88 -2.22
N LEU A 11 3.13 17.41 -1.18
CA LEU A 11 4.10 18.48 -1.30
C LEU A 11 5.38 17.97 -1.99
N ILE A 12 5.88 18.75 -2.95
CA ILE A 12 7.13 18.47 -3.67
C ILE A 12 8.08 19.63 -3.41
N ASN A 13 9.28 19.30 -2.95
CA ASN A 13 10.41 20.20 -2.85
C ASN A 13 11.32 20.04 -4.07
N ARG A 14 11.89 21.15 -4.55
CA ARG A 14 12.73 21.16 -5.75
C ARG A 14 13.99 20.30 -5.63
N SER A 15 14.57 20.23 -4.43
CA SER A 15 15.87 19.60 -4.20
C SER A 15 15.77 18.17 -3.69
N VAL A 16 14.67 17.81 -3.01
CA VAL A 16 14.52 16.50 -2.35
C VAL A 16 13.30 15.70 -2.81
N GLY A 17 12.54 16.18 -3.80
CA GLY A 17 11.33 15.51 -4.28
C GLY A 17 10.19 15.57 -3.26
N SER A 18 9.45 14.48 -3.08
CA SER A 18 8.33 14.31 -2.14
C SER A 18 8.59 13.29 -1.03
N TRP A 19 9.81 12.75 -0.95
CA TRP A 19 10.22 11.74 0.03
C TRP A 19 10.72 12.36 1.33
N PHE A 20 9.82 13.04 2.05
CA PHE A 20 10.12 13.64 3.35
C PHE A 20 8.87 13.68 4.23
N PHE A 21 9.08 13.81 5.52
CA PHE A 21 7.99 14.00 6.49
C PHE A 21 7.72 15.49 6.72
N LEU A 22 6.47 15.80 7.00
CA LEU A 22 6.03 17.13 7.43
C LEU A 22 5.79 17.13 8.93
N GLY A 23 6.23 18.21 9.59
CA GLY A 23 5.93 18.50 10.98
C GLY A 23 5.64 19.98 11.13
N GLU A 24 4.80 20.32 12.10
CA GLU A 24 4.44 21.70 12.43
C GLU A 24 4.54 21.91 13.93
N ILE A 25 4.95 23.12 14.33
CA ILE A 25 5.01 23.57 15.72
C ILE A 25 4.24 24.88 15.78
N TYR A 26 3.19 24.91 16.60
CA TYR A 26 2.44 26.12 16.89
C TYR A 26 3.17 26.92 17.97
N THR A 27 3.30 28.21 17.76
CA THR A 27 3.94 29.12 18.70
C THR A 27 3.26 30.48 18.65
N ASP A 28 3.25 31.16 19.78
CA ASP A 28 2.84 32.56 19.95
C ASP A 28 3.99 33.55 19.74
N LEU A 29 5.22 33.05 19.56
CA LEU A 29 6.37 33.87 19.22
C LEU A 29 6.09 34.62 17.90
N PRO A 30 6.34 35.94 17.82
CA PRO A 30 6.08 36.74 16.63
C PRO A 30 7.18 36.51 15.58
N LEU A 31 7.27 35.29 15.05
CA LEU A 31 8.24 34.93 14.03
C LEU A 31 7.86 35.57 12.68
N PRO A 32 8.85 36.03 11.89
CA PRO A 32 8.57 36.56 10.56
C PRO A 32 7.95 35.47 9.67
N THR A 33 6.89 35.81 8.97
CA THR A 33 6.22 34.89 8.03
C THR A 33 6.99 34.81 6.72
N ASN A 34 7.04 33.61 6.13
CA ASN A 34 7.59 33.43 4.80
C ASN A 34 6.46 33.43 3.75
N GLU A 35 6.33 34.54 3.02
CA GLU A 35 5.31 34.69 1.97
C GLU A 35 5.72 34.09 0.62
N THR A 36 6.91 33.48 0.52
CA THR A 36 7.41 32.92 -0.73
C THR A 36 6.52 31.79 -1.22
N LYS A 37 5.81 32.05 -2.32
CA LYS A 37 5.06 31.06 -3.07
C LYS A 37 5.99 30.34 -4.03
N SER A 38 6.05 29.01 -3.94
CA SER A 38 6.74 28.20 -4.93
C SER A 38 5.89 28.11 -6.19
N LYS A 39 6.52 28.28 -7.35
CA LYS A 39 5.84 28.04 -8.63
C LYS A 39 5.53 26.55 -8.75
N ASN A 40 4.36 26.23 -9.31
CA ASN A 40 4.04 24.85 -9.65
C ASN A 40 4.92 24.39 -10.82
N HIS A 41 5.54 23.22 -10.68
CA HIS A 41 6.43 22.66 -11.68
C HIS A 41 5.94 21.32 -12.27
N CYS A 42 4.66 20.99 -12.11
CA CYS A 42 4.07 19.82 -12.77
C CYS A 42 3.88 20.03 -14.28
N GLY A 43 3.57 21.27 -14.71
CA GLY A 43 3.27 21.57 -16.11
C GLY A 43 2.21 20.62 -16.69
N ASN A 44 2.49 20.10 -17.90
CA ASN A 44 1.58 19.18 -18.61
C ASN A 44 1.71 17.72 -18.16
N CYS A 45 2.60 17.38 -17.22
CA CYS A 45 2.79 16.00 -16.77
C CYS A 45 1.51 15.41 -16.15
N SER A 46 1.15 14.18 -16.52
CA SER A 46 0.04 13.40 -15.98
C SER A 46 0.46 12.07 -15.36
N ALA A 47 1.76 11.74 -15.34
CA ALA A 47 2.27 10.40 -14.98
C ALA A 47 1.67 9.80 -13.70
N CYS A 48 1.55 10.59 -12.63
CA CYS A 48 0.99 10.14 -11.36
C CYS A 48 -0.51 9.79 -11.42
N ILE A 49 -1.27 10.46 -12.30
CA ILE A 49 -2.70 10.19 -12.57
C ILE A 49 -2.80 8.89 -13.36
N ASP A 50 -2.04 8.81 -14.44
CA ASP A 50 -2.08 7.70 -15.39
C ASP A 50 -1.70 6.37 -14.74
N ILE A 51 -0.69 6.36 -13.86
CA ILE A 51 -0.23 5.13 -13.19
C ILE A 51 -1.16 4.67 -12.05
N CYS A 52 -2.01 5.55 -11.50
CA CYS A 52 -2.75 5.26 -10.29
C CYS A 52 -3.64 4.02 -10.48
N PRO A 53 -3.39 2.88 -9.78
CA PRO A 53 -4.01 1.61 -10.15
C PRO A 53 -5.54 1.60 -10.03
N THR A 54 -6.07 2.42 -9.12
CA THR A 54 -7.50 2.55 -8.85
C THR A 54 -8.08 3.85 -9.42
N GLN A 55 -7.29 4.65 -10.13
CA GLN A 55 -7.68 5.98 -10.62
C GLN A 55 -8.26 6.84 -9.47
N ALA A 56 -7.53 6.88 -8.35
CA ALA A 56 -7.91 7.65 -7.18
C ALA A 56 -7.66 9.16 -7.36
N ILE A 57 -6.71 9.55 -8.21
CA ILE A 57 -6.49 10.95 -8.57
C ILE A 57 -7.45 11.28 -9.71
N ILE A 58 -8.63 11.82 -9.36
CA ILE A 58 -9.73 12.03 -10.32
C ILE A 58 -9.56 13.29 -11.18
N ALA A 59 -8.74 14.23 -10.72
CA ALA A 59 -8.31 15.41 -11.45
C ALA A 59 -6.99 15.93 -10.85
N PRO A 60 -6.24 16.81 -11.54
CA PRO A 60 -5.07 17.47 -10.95
C PRO A 60 -5.39 18.08 -9.57
N HIS A 61 -4.65 17.66 -8.54
CA HIS A 61 -4.82 18.12 -7.16
C HIS A 61 -6.10 17.64 -6.47
N GLN A 62 -6.80 16.66 -7.03
CA GLN A 62 -8.04 16.11 -6.48
C GLN A 62 -7.93 14.59 -6.33
N LEU A 63 -7.92 14.12 -5.09
CA LEU A 63 -7.82 12.71 -4.73
C LEU A 63 -9.13 12.23 -4.08
N ASP A 64 -9.71 11.15 -4.60
CA ASP A 64 -10.74 10.38 -3.90
C ASP A 64 -10.09 9.33 -2.99
N ALA A 65 -10.02 9.64 -1.70
CA ALA A 65 -9.41 8.75 -0.71
C ALA A 65 -10.08 7.37 -0.66
N ARG A 66 -11.39 7.25 -0.96
CA ARG A 66 -12.11 5.98 -0.93
C ARG A 66 -11.61 4.97 -1.97
N ARG A 67 -10.88 5.46 -2.98
CA ARG A 67 -10.24 4.66 -4.04
C ARG A 67 -8.74 4.49 -3.80
N CYS A 68 -8.12 5.35 -3.00
CA CYS A 68 -6.67 5.37 -2.82
C CYS A 68 -6.18 4.13 -2.06
N ILE A 69 -5.27 3.34 -2.64
CA ILE A 69 -4.73 2.13 -2.01
C ILE A 69 -4.12 2.44 -0.64
N SER A 70 -3.46 3.59 -0.48
CA SER A 70 -2.92 4.01 0.81
C SER A 70 -4.02 4.15 1.87
N TYR A 71 -5.13 4.80 1.55
CA TYR A 71 -6.29 4.88 2.45
C TYR A 71 -6.92 3.50 2.70
N LEU A 72 -7.13 2.71 1.64
CA LEU A 72 -7.73 1.37 1.73
C LEU A 72 -6.95 0.43 2.66
N THR A 73 -5.62 0.52 2.63
CA THR A 73 -4.74 -0.36 3.42
C THR A 73 -4.43 0.18 4.82
N ILE A 74 -4.51 1.50 5.03
CA ILE A 74 -4.09 2.12 6.29
C ILE A 74 -5.27 2.63 7.14
N GLU A 75 -6.23 3.34 6.53
CA GLU A 75 -7.27 4.06 7.27
C GLU A 75 -8.61 3.31 7.28
N LEU A 76 -8.97 2.65 6.18
CA LEU A 76 -10.27 2.00 6.04
C LEU A 76 -10.43 0.86 7.05
N LYS A 77 -11.35 1.00 8.02
CA LYS A 77 -11.62 -0.01 9.07
C LYS A 77 -12.59 -1.12 8.63
N SER A 78 -13.41 -0.88 7.62
CA SER A 78 -14.37 -1.84 7.06
C SER A 78 -13.75 -2.70 5.95
N ALA A 79 -14.59 -3.43 5.21
CA ALA A 79 -14.14 -4.27 4.10
C ALA A 79 -13.62 -3.44 2.93
N ILE A 80 -12.51 -3.89 2.33
CA ILE A 80 -12.00 -3.30 1.09
C ILE A 80 -13.01 -3.63 -0.01
N PRO A 81 -13.54 -2.63 -0.74
CA PRO A 81 -14.48 -2.88 -1.84
C PRO A 81 -13.92 -3.87 -2.86
N VAL A 82 -14.74 -4.82 -3.30
CA VAL A 82 -14.32 -5.96 -4.12
C VAL A 82 -13.62 -5.50 -5.41
N GLU A 83 -14.10 -4.41 -6.02
CA GLU A 83 -13.56 -3.83 -7.24
C GLU A 83 -12.10 -3.36 -7.11
N PHE A 84 -11.62 -3.05 -5.91
CA PHE A 84 -10.25 -2.60 -5.69
C PHE A 84 -9.28 -3.71 -5.27
N ARG A 85 -9.79 -4.86 -4.79
CA ARG A 85 -8.96 -5.95 -4.23
C ARG A 85 -7.91 -6.45 -5.22
N LYS A 86 -8.28 -6.61 -6.50
CA LYS A 86 -7.34 -7.04 -7.55
C LYS A 86 -6.24 -6.00 -7.82
N THR A 87 -6.62 -4.73 -7.95
CA THR A 87 -5.70 -3.63 -8.30
C THR A 87 -4.72 -3.27 -7.18
N ILE A 88 -5.00 -3.65 -5.94
CA ILE A 88 -4.06 -3.48 -4.81
C ILE A 88 -2.74 -4.24 -5.06
N GLY A 89 -2.80 -5.38 -5.75
CA GLY A 89 -1.63 -6.23 -5.99
C GLY A 89 -1.09 -6.78 -4.68
N ASN A 90 0.22 -6.64 -4.45
CA ASN A 90 0.90 -7.09 -3.23
C ASN A 90 1.12 -5.98 -2.19
N ARG A 91 0.46 -4.83 -2.31
CA ARG A 91 0.60 -3.70 -1.39
C ARG A 91 -0.18 -3.96 -0.10
N ILE A 92 0.54 -4.28 0.98
CA ILE A 92 -0.07 -4.62 2.29
C ILE A 92 -0.16 -3.43 3.26
N TYR A 93 0.56 -2.33 2.98
CA TYR A 93 0.51 -1.09 3.76
C TYR A 93 1.00 0.08 2.88
N GLY A 94 0.10 1.02 2.58
CA GLY A 94 0.45 2.18 1.75
C GLY A 94 0.51 1.87 0.26
N CYS A 95 0.78 2.92 -0.52
CA CYS A 95 1.02 2.84 -1.96
C CYS A 95 1.82 4.07 -2.38
N ASP A 96 2.94 3.83 -3.04
CA ASP A 96 3.86 4.89 -3.45
C ASP A 96 3.86 5.14 -4.95
N ASP A 97 3.04 4.44 -5.74
CA ASP A 97 3.09 4.48 -7.20
C ASP A 97 3.05 5.91 -7.77
N CYS A 98 2.18 6.77 -7.23
CA CYS A 98 2.05 8.15 -7.70
C CYS A 98 3.28 9.02 -7.36
N GLN A 99 4.04 8.68 -6.32
CA GLN A 99 5.31 9.30 -5.98
C GLN A 99 6.46 8.65 -6.78
N LEU A 100 6.51 7.33 -6.91
CA LEU A 100 7.56 6.60 -7.63
C LEU A 100 7.71 7.06 -9.08
N VAL A 101 6.60 7.35 -9.77
CA VAL A 101 6.63 7.86 -11.15
C VAL A 101 6.84 9.38 -11.25
N CYS A 102 6.82 10.10 -10.13
CA CYS A 102 6.94 11.55 -10.15
C CYS A 102 8.37 11.95 -10.57
N PRO A 103 8.55 12.72 -11.66
CA PRO A 103 9.88 13.04 -12.18
C PRO A 103 10.72 13.90 -11.23
N TRP A 104 10.10 14.54 -10.23
CA TRP A 104 10.78 15.31 -9.21
C TRP A 104 11.44 14.45 -8.13
N ASN A 105 11.08 13.17 -8.02
CA ASN A 105 11.70 12.24 -7.06
C ASN A 105 13.06 11.71 -7.51
N ARG A 106 13.48 11.98 -8.75
CA ARG A 106 14.85 11.71 -9.20
C ARG A 106 15.91 12.51 -8.45
N PHE A 107 15.49 13.59 -7.77
CA PHE A 107 16.39 14.44 -6.97
C PHE A 107 16.51 13.99 -5.51
N SER A 108 15.68 13.04 -5.09
CA SER A 108 15.68 12.51 -3.73
C SER A 108 16.91 11.64 -3.47
N LYS A 109 17.40 11.67 -2.23
CA LYS A 109 18.52 10.84 -1.77
C LYS A 109 18.08 10.03 -0.56
N PRO A 110 18.59 8.81 -0.36
CA PRO A 110 18.40 8.08 0.88
C PRO A 110 18.81 8.93 2.09
N SER A 111 18.06 8.83 3.18
CA SER A 111 18.42 9.50 4.43
C SER A 111 19.55 8.76 5.14
N ASP A 112 20.44 9.51 5.78
CA ASP A 112 21.45 8.96 6.69
C ASP A 112 20.90 8.72 8.10
N GLU A 113 19.64 9.13 8.36
CA GLU A 113 18.97 8.92 9.65
C GLU A 113 18.79 7.41 9.92
N LYS A 114 19.39 6.93 11.01
CA LYS A 114 19.44 5.50 11.31
C LYS A 114 18.06 4.96 11.65
N ASP A 115 17.21 5.78 12.25
CA ASP A 115 15.87 5.37 12.66
C ASP A 115 14.94 5.04 11.48
N PHE A 116 15.23 5.58 10.29
CA PHE A 116 14.50 5.29 9.05
C PHE A 116 14.98 4.04 8.31
N LYS A 117 16.04 3.38 8.80
CA LYS A 117 16.49 2.11 8.20
C LYS A 117 15.45 1.01 8.40
N VAL A 118 15.42 0.10 7.43
CA VAL A 118 14.55 -1.07 7.45
C VAL A 118 14.81 -1.89 8.72
N ARG A 119 13.72 -2.30 9.38
CA ARG A 119 13.74 -3.18 10.54
C ARG A 119 13.07 -4.50 10.18
N HIS A 120 13.51 -5.59 10.81
CA HIS A 120 12.89 -6.92 10.67
C HIS A 120 12.81 -7.46 9.23
N ALA A 121 13.71 -7.04 8.33
CA ALA A 121 13.77 -7.47 6.92
C ALA A 121 12.45 -7.26 6.14
N LEU A 122 11.76 -6.15 6.42
CA LEU A 122 10.48 -5.80 5.78
C LEU A 122 10.62 -5.11 4.41
N ASP A 123 11.83 -5.00 3.89
CA ASP A 123 12.14 -4.52 2.54
C ASP A 123 11.91 -5.58 1.46
N SER A 124 12.02 -6.86 1.82
CA SER A 124 11.69 -7.98 0.92
C SER A 124 11.11 -9.19 1.68
N PRO A 125 9.99 -9.01 2.40
CA PRO A 125 9.45 -10.06 3.24
C PRO A 125 8.74 -11.14 2.41
N ASN A 126 8.77 -12.39 2.90
CA ASN A 126 7.91 -13.43 2.36
C ASN A 126 6.46 -13.20 2.84
N LEU A 127 5.55 -12.98 1.90
CA LEU A 127 4.15 -12.67 2.20
C LEU A 127 3.45 -13.74 3.06
N LEU A 128 3.75 -15.01 2.82
CA LEU A 128 3.14 -16.13 3.55
C LEU A 128 3.65 -16.18 4.99
N SER A 129 4.94 -15.88 5.21
CA SER A 129 5.49 -15.75 6.56
C SER A 129 4.84 -14.61 7.34
N LEU A 130 4.58 -13.46 6.69
CA LEU A 130 3.88 -12.35 7.34
C LEU A 130 2.42 -12.67 7.68
N PHE A 131 1.77 -13.51 6.87
CA PHE A 131 0.41 -13.98 7.13
C PHE A 131 0.34 -14.96 8.30
N ASP A 132 1.43 -15.70 8.54
CA ASP A 132 1.52 -16.69 9.60
C ASP A 132 1.73 -16.05 10.99
N TRP A 133 2.26 -14.83 11.03
CA TRP A 133 2.46 -14.10 12.28
C TRP A 133 1.23 -14.15 13.18
N THR A 134 1.49 -14.36 14.46
CA THR A 134 0.54 -14.16 15.55
C THR A 134 0.36 -12.68 15.85
N GLU A 135 -0.69 -12.34 16.60
CA GLU A 135 -0.89 -10.96 17.05
C GLU A 135 0.28 -10.47 17.91
N ASN A 136 0.83 -11.31 18.78
CA ASN A 136 1.97 -10.97 19.62
C ASN A 136 3.21 -10.65 18.78
N GLU A 137 3.53 -11.47 17.77
CA GLU A 137 4.64 -11.21 16.86
C GLU A 137 4.44 -9.91 16.08
N PHE A 138 3.23 -9.65 15.59
CA PHE A 138 2.93 -8.37 14.94
C PHE A 138 3.15 -7.18 15.88
N LEU A 139 2.65 -7.24 17.12
CA LEU A 139 2.79 -6.15 18.09
C LEU A 139 4.25 -5.90 18.48
N GLU A 140 5.04 -6.97 18.64
CA GLU A 140 6.47 -6.90 18.93
C GLU A 140 7.24 -6.31 17.73
N LYS A 141 7.12 -6.91 16.55
CA LYS A 141 7.87 -6.50 15.34
C LYS A 141 7.48 -5.12 14.84
N MET A 142 6.25 -4.66 15.09
CA MET A 142 5.81 -3.33 14.67
C MET A 142 6.04 -2.25 15.74
N GLN A 143 6.70 -2.54 16.87
CA GLN A 143 6.96 -1.53 17.88
C GLN A 143 7.78 -0.35 17.32
N GLY A 144 7.27 0.87 17.51
CA GLY A 144 7.88 2.10 16.97
C GLY A 144 7.69 2.30 15.46
N SER A 145 6.97 1.40 14.77
CA SER A 145 6.60 1.56 13.37
C SER A 145 5.20 2.17 13.24
N PRO A 146 4.95 3.09 12.28
CA PRO A 146 3.61 3.58 11.99
C PRO A 146 2.65 2.46 11.55
N ILE A 147 3.18 1.33 11.05
CA ILE A 147 2.37 0.16 10.67
C ILE A 147 1.59 -0.39 11.86
N ARG A 148 2.11 -0.31 13.09
CA ARG A 148 1.43 -0.84 14.28
C ARG A 148 0.00 -0.29 14.46
N ARG A 149 -0.26 0.93 13.98
CA ARG A 149 -1.55 1.62 14.15
C ARG A 149 -2.72 0.98 13.40
N ILE A 150 -2.46 0.18 12.37
CA ILE A 150 -3.54 -0.50 11.65
C ILE A 150 -4.07 -1.68 12.48
N GLY A 151 -3.25 -2.23 13.37
CA GLY A 151 -3.59 -3.39 14.16
C GLY A 151 -3.51 -4.71 13.36
N TYR A 152 -3.42 -5.80 14.11
CA TYR A 152 -3.16 -7.13 13.56
C TYR A 152 -4.25 -7.62 12.59
N MET A 153 -5.53 -7.37 12.88
CA MET A 153 -6.61 -7.82 12.00
C MET A 153 -6.59 -7.12 10.62
N GLN A 154 -6.24 -5.83 10.56
CA GLN A 154 -6.10 -5.13 9.28
C GLN A 154 -4.86 -5.60 8.51
N TRP A 155 -3.77 -5.90 9.23
CA TRP A 155 -2.58 -6.51 8.65
C TRP A 155 -2.91 -7.82 7.92
N ILE A 156 -3.60 -8.73 8.60
CA ILE A 156 -4.02 -10.01 8.00
C ILE A 156 -5.03 -9.80 6.87
N ARG A 157 -5.98 -8.85 7.00
CA ARG A 157 -6.92 -8.49 5.92
C ARG A 157 -6.18 -8.07 4.64
N ASN A 158 -5.20 -7.18 4.76
CA ASN A 158 -4.44 -6.67 3.62
C ASN A 158 -3.59 -7.77 2.97
N ILE A 159 -2.96 -8.62 3.79
CA ILE A 159 -2.18 -9.76 3.29
C ILE A 159 -3.06 -10.79 2.59
N ALA A 160 -4.28 -11.07 3.09
CA ALA A 160 -5.21 -11.98 2.42
C ALA A 160 -5.52 -11.50 0.98
N VAL A 161 -5.75 -10.19 0.80
CA VAL A 161 -5.92 -9.58 -0.54
C VAL A 161 -4.67 -9.77 -1.39
N ALA A 162 -3.49 -9.53 -0.83
CA ALA A 162 -2.22 -9.73 -1.54
C ALA A 162 -1.98 -11.19 -1.95
N ILE A 163 -2.33 -12.16 -1.10
CA ILE A 163 -2.25 -13.59 -1.41
C ILE A 163 -3.21 -13.94 -2.55
N GLY A 164 -4.44 -13.42 -2.53
CA GLY A 164 -5.41 -13.61 -3.62
C GLY A 164 -4.97 -13.02 -4.97
N ASN A 165 -3.94 -12.16 -4.97
CA ASN A 165 -3.35 -11.59 -6.18
C ASN A 165 -2.10 -12.34 -6.67
N ILE A 166 -1.66 -13.38 -5.96
CA ILE A 166 -0.57 -14.24 -6.44
C ILE A 166 -1.06 -15.04 -7.65
N THR A 167 -0.25 -15.10 -8.70
CA THR A 167 -0.45 -16.06 -9.80
C THR A 167 0.20 -17.38 -9.41
N PRO A 168 -0.56 -18.48 -9.23
CA PRO A 168 0.02 -19.78 -8.90
C PRO A 168 0.94 -20.26 -10.02
N THR A 169 2.08 -20.85 -9.65
CA THR A 169 3.07 -21.33 -10.63
C THR A 169 2.79 -22.77 -11.08
N ASN A 170 2.07 -23.54 -10.27
CA ASN A 170 1.63 -24.91 -10.53
C ASN A 170 0.52 -25.29 -9.53
N GLN A 171 -0.07 -26.48 -9.67
CA GLN A 171 -1.14 -26.95 -8.78
C GLN A 171 -0.70 -27.02 -7.31
N THR A 172 0.47 -27.59 -7.01
CA THR A 172 0.97 -27.70 -5.62
C THR A 172 1.11 -26.34 -4.96
N HIS A 173 1.54 -25.31 -5.71
CA HIS A 173 1.59 -23.94 -5.20
C HIS A 173 0.18 -23.40 -4.94
N CYS A 174 -0.78 -23.60 -5.85
CA CYS A 174 -2.16 -23.19 -5.63
C CYS A 174 -2.77 -23.84 -4.38
N GLU A 175 -2.60 -25.16 -4.22
CA GLU A 175 -3.07 -25.92 -3.05
C GLU A 175 -2.45 -25.40 -1.75
N ARG A 176 -1.15 -25.08 -1.76
CA ARG A 176 -0.47 -24.48 -0.60
C ARG A 176 -1.07 -23.13 -0.21
N LEU A 177 -1.36 -22.25 -1.17
CA LEU A 177 -1.96 -20.94 -0.89
C LEU A 177 -3.38 -21.10 -0.32
N LEU A 178 -4.19 -21.98 -0.91
CA LEU A 178 -5.54 -22.29 -0.44
C LEU A 178 -5.53 -22.89 0.98
N GLN A 179 -4.57 -23.77 1.28
CA GLN A 179 -4.42 -24.37 2.60
C GLN A 179 -4.06 -23.32 3.65
N ILE A 180 -3.09 -22.44 3.36
CA ILE A 180 -2.68 -21.36 4.28
C ILE A 180 -3.86 -20.44 4.61
N LEU A 181 -4.60 -20.01 3.59
CA LEU A 181 -5.80 -19.20 3.75
C LEU A 181 -6.86 -19.91 4.60
N SER A 182 -7.12 -21.19 4.32
CA SER A 182 -8.11 -22.01 5.03
C SER A 182 -7.74 -22.22 6.50
N ASN A 183 -6.46 -22.43 6.80
CA ASN A 183 -5.94 -22.58 8.17
C ASN A 183 -6.08 -21.30 8.99
N LYS A 184 -5.86 -20.12 8.40
CA LYS A 184 -5.98 -18.84 9.13
C LYS A 184 -7.44 -18.44 9.37
N ARG A 185 -8.34 -18.78 8.45
CA ARG A 185 -9.77 -18.39 8.45
C ARG A 185 -10.51 -18.54 9.80
N PRO A 186 -10.44 -19.67 10.52
CA PRO A 186 -11.17 -19.83 11.79
C PRO A 186 -10.63 -18.96 12.93
N HIS A 187 -9.44 -18.37 12.80
CA HIS A 187 -8.76 -17.61 13.86
C HIS A 187 -8.84 -16.09 13.69
N VAL A 188 -9.66 -15.60 12.76
CA VAL A 188 -9.76 -14.18 12.43
C VAL A 188 -11.21 -13.71 12.45
N THR A 189 -11.39 -12.39 12.52
CA THR A 189 -12.72 -11.77 12.58
C THR A 189 -13.53 -12.00 11.30
N PRO A 190 -14.87 -11.90 11.33
CA PRO A 190 -15.72 -12.06 10.14
C PRO A 190 -15.31 -11.15 8.97
N LEU A 191 -14.87 -9.93 9.29
CA LEU A 191 -14.32 -8.98 8.32
C LEU A 191 -13.14 -9.57 7.54
N VAL A 192 -12.20 -10.21 8.22
CA VAL A 192 -11.02 -10.81 7.59
C VAL A 192 -11.40 -12.10 6.86
N GLN A 193 -12.32 -12.90 7.40
CA GLN A 193 -12.83 -14.11 6.75
C GLN A 193 -13.37 -13.81 5.34
N GLU A 194 -14.11 -12.70 5.18
CA GLU A 194 -14.60 -12.25 3.87
C GLU A 194 -13.47 -12.05 2.83
N HIS A 195 -12.33 -11.51 3.26
CA HIS A 195 -11.18 -11.26 2.37
C HIS A 195 -10.41 -12.55 2.08
N ILE A 196 -10.34 -13.46 3.05
CA ILE A 196 -9.80 -14.81 2.87
C ILE A 196 -10.65 -15.59 1.86
N ASP A 197 -11.97 -15.53 1.98
CA ASP A 197 -12.88 -16.25 1.07
C ASP A 197 -12.78 -15.71 -0.35
N TRP A 198 -12.73 -14.38 -0.52
CA TRP A 198 -12.44 -13.77 -1.82
C TRP A 198 -11.11 -14.23 -2.42
N ALA A 199 -10.05 -14.29 -1.61
CA ALA A 199 -8.73 -14.73 -2.07
C ALA A 199 -8.75 -16.19 -2.51
N ARG A 200 -9.46 -17.06 -1.77
CA ARG A 200 -9.61 -18.49 -2.12
C ARG A 200 -10.38 -18.68 -3.41
N GLU A 201 -11.52 -17.99 -3.57
CA GLU A 201 -12.33 -18.02 -4.78
C GLU A 201 -11.50 -17.58 -5.99
N ARG A 202 -10.77 -16.47 -5.86
CA ARG A 202 -9.91 -15.94 -6.91
C ARG A 202 -8.81 -16.92 -7.33
N LEU A 203 -8.08 -17.49 -6.37
CA LEU A 203 -7.02 -18.46 -6.64
C LEU A 203 -7.56 -19.72 -7.33
N SER A 204 -8.74 -20.18 -6.90
CA SER A 204 -9.39 -21.35 -7.50
C SER A 204 -9.78 -21.06 -8.95
N ASN A 205 -10.40 -19.90 -9.21
CA ASN A 205 -10.81 -19.49 -10.56
C ASN A 205 -9.61 -19.26 -11.49
N ASP A 206 -8.56 -18.57 -11.02
CA ASP A 206 -7.35 -18.33 -11.81
C ASP A 206 -6.65 -19.66 -12.16
N TYR A 207 -6.65 -20.64 -11.24
CA TYR A 207 -6.14 -21.99 -11.50
C TYR A 207 -6.96 -22.73 -12.58
N PHE A 208 -8.29 -22.81 -12.43
CA PHE A 208 -9.14 -23.45 -13.44
C PHE A 208 -8.93 -22.82 -14.83
N ASN A 209 -8.87 -21.48 -14.91
CA ASN A 209 -8.69 -20.78 -16.17
C ASN A 209 -7.31 -21.02 -16.82
N GLN A 210 -6.24 -21.23 -16.05
CA GLN A 210 -4.89 -21.47 -16.60
C GLN A 210 -4.65 -22.93 -16.99
N PHE A 211 -5.21 -23.89 -16.24
CA PHE A 211 -4.87 -25.31 -16.37
C PHE A 211 -5.97 -26.18 -17.01
N SER A 212 -7.21 -25.70 -17.11
CA SER A 212 -8.25 -26.35 -17.93
C SER A 212 -8.12 -26.05 -19.42
N SER A 213 -7.47 -24.94 -19.80
CA SER A 213 -7.16 -24.60 -21.20
C SER A 213 -6.02 -25.43 -21.81
N THR A 214 -5.30 -26.22 -21.02
CA THR A 214 -4.24 -27.13 -21.48
C THR A 214 -4.73 -28.57 -21.69
N GLN A 215 -6.04 -28.82 -21.63
CA GLN A 215 -6.66 -30.16 -21.81
C GLN A 215 -7.59 -30.25 -23.03
N HIS A 216 -7.30 -29.55 -24.13
CA HIS A 216 -7.89 -29.89 -25.42
C HIS A 216 -6.82 -30.45 -26.37
N PRO A 217 -7.03 -31.69 -26.88
CA PRO A 217 -6.09 -32.37 -27.77
C PRO A 217 -5.97 -31.70 -29.14
#